data_AF-A0A366XL50-F1
#
_entry.id   AF-A0A366XL50-F1
#
_cell.length_a   1.000
_cell.length_b   1.000
_cell.length_c   1.000
_cell.angle_alpha   90.00
_cell.angle_beta   90.00
_cell.angle_gamma   90.00
#
_symmetry.space_group_name_H-M   'P 1'
#
loop_
_entity.id
_entity.type
_entity.pdbx_description
1 polymer ?
#
loop_
_entity_poly.entity_id
_entity_poly.type
_entity_poly.pdbx_seq_one_letter_code
_entity_poly.pdbx_strand_id
1 'polypeptide(L)'
;MKTEEIYLLFCLIRSHGFGSEFSNKALEISEGFGISTNTVSSLFSALRSTQSIKIREQYALKGRGKNCYTLTSKVLINYDVHGVLPKVMATQNPAIIRLLENDLSNLIEKTQPQTSDSDGIKKRQPFRASNRLFMTLLLLHSNELGVIEEISSTQIRKMMGNISAERFKSQLNTLKKLGLVKCHIAGMTGKELFGRTKGSYYLNIDHPFLKDSFENVSSLLLDFNDVTHDYNESTEVTCLIEAYRYTRDIDRKTTHRGKLKCYQWSRVMGESGAGGIVGFPIQSVIHFFRNPIFHDHLHQWGCQVASELMLHSFNSIGDLQVNQCSERLTHLLSLSKSVPLTKQQQVIDALPPLQRTKRLLDDSLFLNDVLSIDDKVQGSSLLYWQHIVLTRLILTLGFNMAERYKKLLKLSGLGEQRINQCVVVPVAAFEEFCFQYTIRFTLGDGKRQNVKLLADKDEEVTLLIAEKVQDVDPKISIQDIKKIFVPKLASQHS
;
A
#
# COMPACT_ATOMS: atom_id res chain seq x y z
N MET A 1 18.75 21.01 -7.75
CA MET A 1 18.31 21.62 -6.47
C MET A 1 18.42 20.61 -5.35
N LYS A 2 18.74 21.08 -4.14
CA LYS A 2 18.72 20.28 -2.90
C LYS A 2 17.28 20.05 -2.44
N THR A 3 17.07 19.05 -1.59
CA THR A 3 15.74 18.70 -1.04
C THR A 3 14.97 19.89 -0.45
N GLU A 4 15.64 20.73 0.34
CA GLU A 4 14.99 21.88 0.99
C GLU A 4 14.68 23.03 0.01
N GLU A 5 15.48 23.17 -1.06
CA GLU A 5 15.21 24.12 -2.14
C GLU A 5 13.98 23.68 -2.93
N ILE A 6 13.82 22.37 -3.18
CA ILE A 6 12.62 21.81 -3.86
C ILE A 6 11.37 22.04 -3.00
N TYR A 7 11.47 21.78 -1.69
CA TYR A 7 10.37 22.05 -0.77
C TYR A 7 9.96 23.53 -0.79
N LEU A 8 10.93 24.45 -0.68
CA LEU A 8 10.65 25.89 -0.74
C LEU A 8 10.03 26.28 -2.09
N LEU A 9 10.48 25.68 -3.20
CA LEU A 9 9.87 25.93 -4.51
C LEU A 9 8.39 25.54 -4.52
N PHE A 10 8.03 24.41 -3.89
CA PHE A 10 6.62 23.99 -3.77
C PHE A 10 5.82 24.99 -2.94
N CYS A 11 6.37 25.47 -1.82
CA CYS A 11 5.74 26.49 -0.98
C CYS A 11 5.46 27.78 -1.77
N LEU A 12 6.46 28.32 -2.47
CA LEU A 12 6.32 29.58 -3.22
C LEU A 12 5.33 29.46 -4.38
N ILE A 13 5.34 28.33 -5.08
CA ILE A 13 4.40 28.06 -6.17
C ILE A 13 2.97 27.96 -5.63
N ARG A 14 2.77 27.31 -4.47
CA ARG A 14 1.45 27.18 -3.87
C ARG A 14 0.91 28.51 -3.33
N SER A 15 1.77 29.34 -2.74
CA SER A 15 1.38 30.60 -2.10
C SER A 15 1.21 31.76 -3.09
N HIS A 16 2.05 31.83 -4.13
CA HIS A 16 2.06 32.97 -5.05
C HIS A 16 1.69 32.60 -6.49
N GLY A 17 1.80 31.34 -6.89
CA GLY A 17 1.58 30.94 -8.29
C GLY A 17 2.58 31.58 -9.26
N PHE A 18 2.24 31.59 -10.55
CA PHE A 18 3.04 32.25 -11.59
C PHE A 18 2.49 33.64 -11.91
N GLY A 19 3.38 34.59 -12.17
CA GLY A 19 3.00 35.94 -12.58
C GLY A 19 2.62 36.87 -11.42
N SER A 20 2.29 36.34 -10.24
CA SER A 20 2.02 37.16 -9.06
C SER A 20 3.31 37.73 -8.46
N GLU A 21 3.23 38.98 -8.03
CA GLU A 21 4.32 39.67 -7.35
C GLU A 21 4.28 39.41 -5.83
N PHE A 22 5.43 39.15 -5.23
CA PHE A 22 5.59 39.07 -3.76
C PHE A 22 6.89 39.76 -3.33
N SER A 23 6.93 40.29 -2.11
CA SER A 23 8.04 41.14 -1.63
C SER A 23 8.58 40.74 -0.26
N ASN A 24 8.27 39.52 0.20
CA ASN A 24 8.73 39.03 1.49
C ASN A 24 10.26 38.99 1.58
N LYS A 25 10.79 39.40 2.73
CA LYS A 25 12.24 39.31 2.99
C LYS A 25 12.66 37.86 3.15
N ALA A 26 13.92 37.55 2.87
CA ALA A 26 14.44 36.19 3.03
C ALA A 26 14.24 35.61 4.45
N LEU A 27 14.28 36.47 5.47
CA LEU A 27 14.00 36.08 6.87
C LEU A 27 12.52 35.72 7.08
N GLU A 28 11.60 36.50 6.52
CA GLU A 28 10.15 36.22 6.57
C GLU A 28 9.81 34.91 5.85
N ILE A 29 10.41 34.67 4.69
CA ILE A 29 10.26 33.41 3.94
C ILE A 29 10.82 32.22 4.73
N SER A 30 11.98 32.42 5.37
CA SER A 30 12.66 31.41 6.19
C SER A 30 11.81 31.00 7.39
N GLU A 31 11.25 31.97 8.12
CA GLU A 31 10.37 31.73 9.27
C GLU A 31 9.03 31.14 8.85
N GLY A 32 8.39 31.72 7.82
CA GLY A 32 7.08 31.29 7.33
C GLY A 32 7.06 29.83 6.88
N PHE A 33 8.10 29.38 6.15
CA PHE A 33 8.16 28.01 5.64
C PHE A 33 9.05 27.06 6.48
N GLY A 34 9.61 27.54 7.60
CA GLY A 34 10.43 26.74 8.50
C GLY A 34 11.69 26.16 7.85
N ILE A 35 12.40 26.96 7.07
CA ILE A 35 13.63 26.59 6.33
C ILE A 35 14.76 27.56 6.67
N SER A 36 16.01 27.23 6.33
CA SER A 36 17.14 28.16 6.58
C SER A 36 17.17 29.31 5.58
N THR A 37 17.60 30.50 6.02
CA THR A 37 17.85 31.66 5.14
C THR A 37 18.86 31.35 4.04
N ASN A 38 19.86 30.52 4.32
CA ASN A 38 20.82 30.05 3.32
C ASN A 38 20.14 29.25 2.20
N THR A 39 19.14 28.43 2.53
CA THR A 39 18.33 27.70 1.54
C THR A 39 17.52 28.68 0.68
N VAL A 40 16.95 29.73 1.28
CA VAL A 40 16.23 30.80 0.54
C VAL A 40 17.16 31.48 -0.46
N SER A 41 18.33 31.95 0.01
CA SER A 41 19.32 32.62 -0.85
C SER A 41 19.82 31.71 -1.97
N SER A 42 20.13 30.44 -1.67
CA SER A 42 20.57 29.46 -2.66
C SER A 42 19.50 29.21 -3.74
N LEU A 43 18.23 29.03 -3.32
CA LEU A 43 17.13 28.86 -4.27
C LEU A 43 16.98 30.08 -5.17
N PHE A 44 16.97 31.28 -4.60
CA PHE A 44 16.74 32.52 -5.36
C PHE A 44 17.87 32.77 -6.37
N SER A 45 19.12 32.49 -6.01
CA SER A 45 20.23 32.52 -6.95
C SER A 45 20.06 31.53 -8.10
N ALA A 46 19.61 30.30 -7.82
CA ALA A 46 19.34 29.29 -8.84
C ALA A 46 18.16 29.67 -9.76
N LEU A 47 17.09 30.22 -9.20
CA LEU A 47 15.94 30.69 -10.00
C LEU A 47 16.31 31.91 -10.86
N ARG A 48 17.18 32.79 -10.36
CA ARG A 48 17.65 33.96 -11.11
C ARG A 48 18.51 33.56 -12.29
N SER A 49 19.44 32.61 -12.11
CA SER A 49 20.33 32.16 -13.19
C SER A 49 19.57 31.49 -14.34
N THR A 50 18.44 30.84 -14.05
CA THR A 50 17.58 30.20 -15.06
C THR A 50 16.45 31.09 -15.57
N GLN A 51 16.40 32.37 -15.18
CA GLN A 51 15.33 33.31 -15.50
C GLN A 51 13.92 32.83 -15.06
N SER A 52 13.88 31.97 -14.05
CA SER A 52 12.66 31.41 -13.47
C SER A 52 12.03 32.34 -12.42
N ILE A 53 12.77 33.38 -12.00
CA ILE A 53 12.28 34.48 -11.16
C ILE A 53 12.71 35.82 -11.76
N LYS A 54 11.79 36.78 -11.81
CA LYS A 54 12.09 38.19 -12.11
C LYS A 54 12.24 38.94 -10.79
N ILE A 55 13.27 39.78 -10.70
CA ILE A 55 13.55 40.62 -9.53
C ILE A 55 13.45 42.07 -9.97
N ARG A 56 12.63 42.85 -9.28
CA ARG A 56 12.54 44.31 -9.43
C ARG A 56 12.90 44.97 -8.11
N GLU A 57 13.83 45.91 -8.14
CA GLU A 57 14.17 46.70 -6.96
C GLU A 57 13.12 47.81 -6.77
N GLN A 58 12.45 47.81 -5.62
CA GLN A 58 11.62 48.93 -5.17
C GLN A 58 12.49 49.86 -4.33
N TYR A 59 12.70 51.07 -4.84
CA TYR A 59 13.41 52.13 -4.13
C TYR A 59 12.55 52.60 -2.96
N ALA A 60 13.07 52.43 -1.74
CA ALA A 60 12.53 53.09 -0.57
C ALA A 60 13.26 54.43 -0.40
N LEU A 61 12.51 55.52 -0.19
CA LEU A 61 13.06 56.86 0.03
C LEU A 61 13.99 56.95 1.27
N LYS A 62 13.95 55.96 2.18
CA LYS A 62 14.92 55.74 3.26
C LYS A 62 15.15 54.23 3.49
N GLY A 63 16.42 53.79 3.47
CA GLY A 63 16.84 52.42 3.80
C GLY A 63 17.32 51.58 2.61
N ARG A 64 17.67 50.30 2.85
CA ARG A 64 17.98 49.33 1.79
C ARG A 64 16.70 49.03 1.00
N GLY A 65 16.76 49.12 -0.34
CA GLY A 65 15.63 48.86 -1.23
C GLY A 65 14.97 47.49 -1.00
N LYS A 66 13.66 47.42 -1.26
CA LYS A 66 12.88 46.18 -1.13
C LYS A 66 12.86 45.47 -2.48
N ASN A 67 13.18 44.19 -2.51
CA ASN A 67 13.06 43.42 -3.76
C ASN A 67 11.62 42.91 -3.92
N CYS A 68 11.07 43.09 -5.12
CA CYS A 68 9.85 42.46 -5.57
C CYS A 68 10.19 41.30 -6.50
N TYR A 69 9.55 40.16 -6.28
CA TYR A 69 9.82 38.89 -6.94
C TYR A 69 8.59 38.43 -7.71
N THR A 70 8.80 37.88 -8.91
CA THR A 70 7.74 37.26 -9.72
C THR A 70 8.23 35.93 -10.26
N LEU A 71 7.55 34.83 -9.93
CA LEU A 71 7.84 33.53 -10.55
C LEU A 71 7.33 33.50 -11.99
N THR A 72 8.15 32.96 -12.89
CA THR A 72 7.81 32.84 -14.31
C THR A 72 7.41 31.40 -14.66
N SER A 73 6.68 31.22 -15.76
CA SER A 73 6.35 29.88 -16.28
C SER A 73 7.58 29.05 -16.66
N LYS A 74 8.76 29.67 -16.81
CA LYS A 74 10.03 28.96 -17.02
C LYS A 74 10.39 28.04 -15.85
N VAL A 75 9.82 28.26 -14.67
CA VAL A 75 9.94 27.32 -13.53
C VAL A 75 9.50 25.91 -13.94
N LEU A 76 8.39 25.76 -14.68
CA LEU A 76 7.91 24.46 -15.12
C LEU A 76 8.92 23.80 -16.07
N ILE A 77 9.43 24.56 -17.04
CA ILE A 77 10.39 24.06 -18.03
C ILE A 77 11.70 23.61 -17.36
N ASN A 78 12.18 24.39 -16.41
CA ASN A 78 13.52 24.20 -15.82
C ASN A 78 13.53 23.23 -14.63
N TYR A 79 12.40 23.07 -13.92
CA TYR A 79 12.38 22.37 -12.64
C TYR A 79 11.27 21.31 -12.50
N ASP A 80 10.32 21.21 -13.43
CA ASP A 80 9.25 20.20 -13.37
C ASP A 80 9.60 18.90 -14.10
N VAL A 81 10.74 18.29 -13.79
CA VAL A 81 11.23 17.07 -14.45
C VAL A 81 10.27 15.89 -14.31
N HIS A 82 9.40 15.91 -13.30
CA HIS A 82 8.54 14.79 -12.92
C HIS A 82 7.04 15.10 -12.98
N GLY A 83 6.63 16.26 -13.53
CA GLY A 83 5.21 16.62 -13.63
C GLY A 83 4.53 16.83 -12.27
N VAL A 84 5.30 17.25 -11.26
CA VAL A 84 4.83 17.41 -9.87
C VAL A 84 4.36 18.83 -9.60
N LEU A 85 4.99 19.85 -10.21
CA LEU A 85 4.64 21.25 -9.93
C LEU A 85 3.19 21.59 -10.30
N PRO A 86 2.64 21.17 -11.46
CA PRO A 86 1.23 21.38 -11.76
C PRO A 86 0.29 20.72 -10.74
N LYS A 87 0.66 19.52 -10.25
CA LYS A 87 -0.13 18.81 -9.22
C LYS A 87 -0.13 19.56 -7.89
N VAL A 88 1.02 20.12 -7.50
CA VAL A 88 1.14 20.97 -6.30
C VAL A 88 0.26 22.22 -6.41
N MET A 89 0.17 22.82 -7.59
CA MET A 89 -0.68 23.99 -7.82
C MET A 89 -2.18 23.67 -7.79
N ALA A 90 -2.56 22.53 -8.37
CA ALA A 90 -3.96 22.15 -8.54
C ALA A 90 -4.56 21.44 -7.31
N THR A 91 -3.72 20.97 -6.37
CA THR A 91 -4.20 20.16 -5.24
C THR A 91 -5.09 20.94 -4.29
N GLN A 92 -6.21 20.33 -3.91
CA GLN A 92 -7.11 20.78 -2.85
C GLN A 92 -6.94 19.95 -1.57
N ASN A 93 -5.90 19.11 -1.50
CA ASN A 93 -5.69 18.24 -0.36
C ASN A 93 -5.27 19.06 0.88
N PRO A 94 -6.05 19.04 1.98
CA PRO A 94 -5.83 19.91 3.13
C PRO A 94 -4.50 19.62 3.84
N ALA A 95 -4.09 18.35 3.95
CA ALA A 95 -2.80 18.00 4.51
C ALA A 95 -1.62 18.52 3.67
N ILE A 96 -1.73 18.52 2.33
CA ILE A 96 -0.68 19.11 1.48
C ILE A 96 -0.58 20.62 1.71
N ILE A 97 -1.72 21.31 1.79
CA ILE A 97 -1.76 22.76 2.04
C ILE A 97 -1.09 23.08 3.37
N ARG A 98 -1.48 22.40 4.46
CA ARG A 98 -0.85 22.55 5.79
C ARG A 98 0.66 22.30 5.75
N LEU A 99 1.11 21.24 5.07
CA LEU A 99 2.53 20.94 4.93
C LEU A 99 3.32 22.04 4.22
N LEU A 100 2.72 22.70 3.22
CA LEU A 100 3.38 23.77 2.45
C LEU A 100 3.31 25.13 3.16
N GLU A 101 2.31 25.35 4.00
CA GLU A 101 2.18 26.52 4.87
C GLU A 101 2.97 26.37 6.19
N ASN A 102 3.65 25.23 6.38
CA ASN A 102 4.38 24.90 7.61
C ASN A 102 3.47 24.87 8.86
N ASP A 103 2.18 24.61 8.66
CA ASP A 103 1.26 24.29 9.73
C ASP A 103 1.43 22.81 10.14
N LEU A 104 2.02 22.61 11.32
CA LEU A 104 2.28 21.29 11.91
C LEU A 104 1.31 20.96 13.03
N SER A 105 0.19 21.70 13.13
CA SER A 105 -0.89 21.39 14.06
C SER A 105 -1.37 19.95 13.84
N ASN A 106 -1.69 19.24 14.93
CA ASN A 106 -2.16 17.84 14.89
C ASN A 106 -1.15 16.79 14.38
N LEU A 107 0.12 17.16 14.17
CA LEU A 107 1.18 16.21 13.81
C LEU A 107 1.82 15.51 15.02
N ILE A 108 1.64 16.07 16.22
CA ILE A 108 2.16 15.55 17.48
C ILE A 108 1.02 15.71 18.49
N GLU A 109 0.59 14.62 19.12
CA GLU A 109 -0.19 14.72 20.35
C GLU A 109 0.60 15.58 21.34
N LYS A 110 -0.07 16.42 22.14
CA LYS A 110 0.58 17.23 23.18
C LYS A 110 1.09 16.33 24.31
N THR A 111 1.99 15.40 24.03
CA THR A 111 2.52 14.46 25.01
C THR A 111 3.76 15.08 25.65
N GLN A 112 3.48 15.62 26.83
CA GLN A 112 4.35 16.04 27.93
C GLN A 112 4.84 17.50 28.02
N PRO A 113 4.77 18.07 29.24
CA PRO A 113 5.13 19.45 29.52
C PRO A 113 6.63 19.65 29.43
N GLN A 114 6.99 20.91 29.21
CA GLN A 114 8.33 21.44 29.29
C GLN A 114 8.97 21.08 30.63
N THR A 115 9.88 20.11 30.64
CA THR A 115 10.99 20.17 31.59
C THR A 115 11.97 21.21 31.03
N SER A 116 11.98 22.35 31.72
CA SER A 116 13.08 23.29 31.72
C SER A 116 14.34 22.56 32.13
N ASP A 117 15.23 22.26 31.19
CA ASP A 117 16.61 21.99 31.51
C ASP A 117 17.51 22.64 30.47
N SER A 118 18.39 23.46 31.03
CA SER A 118 19.50 24.15 30.40
C SER A 118 20.44 23.14 29.74
N ASP A 119 20.45 23.11 28.42
CA ASP A 119 21.67 22.87 27.67
C ASP A 119 21.50 23.33 26.21
N GLY A 120 22.50 24.05 25.70
CA GLY A 120 22.47 24.83 24.45
C GLY A 120 22.34 24.06 23.13
N ILE A 121 21.72 22.89 23.12
CA ILE A 121 21.42 22.14 21.90
C ILE A 121 20.03 22.56 21.42
N LYS A 122 19.98 23.44 20.41
CA LYS A 122 18.73 23.79 19.69
C LYS A 122 17.96 22.49 19.36
N LYS A 123 16.89 22.20 20.11
CA LYS A 123 16.04 21.03 19.91
C LYS A 123 15.58 21.03 18.46
N ARG A 124 16.08 20.07 17.68
CA ARG A 124 15.80 19.94 16.24
C ARG A 124 14.30 19.81 16.07
N GLN A 125 13.68 20.66 15.23
CA GLN A 125 12.25 20.51 14.91
C GLN A 125 11.97 19.06 14.48
N PRO A 126 10.94 18.41 15.06
CA PRO A 126 10.68 16.98 14.87
C PRO A 126 10.30 16.64 13.41
N PHE A 127 9.75 17.61 12.66
CA PHE A 127 9.30 17.42 11.29
C PHE A 127 9.92 18.42 10.30
N ARG A 128 11.14 18.11 9.86
CA ARG A 128 11.95 18.96 8.96
C ARG A 128 11.33 19.12 7.57
N ALA A 129 11.73 20.17 6.86
CA ALA A 129 11.38 20.42 5.45
C ALA A 129 11.54 19.20 4.53
N SER A 130 12.56 18.37 4.73
CA SER A 130 12.73 17.16 3.93
C SER A 130 11.67 16.08 4.19
N ASN A 131 11.17 15.96 5.43
CA ASN A 131 10.08 15.05 5.77
C ASN A 131 8.75 15.62 5.26
N ARG A 132 8.56 16.95 5.33
CA ARG A 132 7.41 17.64 4.75
C ARG A 132 7.33 17.43 3.24
N LEU A 133 8.45 17.58 2.53
CA LEU A 133 8.52 17.27 1.09
C LEU A 133 8.20 15.81 0.83
N PHE A 134 8.77 14.88 1.60
CA PHE A 134 8.50 13.47 1.38
C PHE A 134 7.01 13.14 1.55
N MET A 135 6.40 13.62 2.63
CA MET A 135 4.97 13.42 2.88
C MET A 135 4.10 14.06 1.79
N THR A 136 4.47 15.26 1.33
CA THR A 136 3.79 15.94 0.21
C THR A 136 3.84 15.09 -1.05
N LEU A 137 5.00 14.54 -1.40
CA LEU A 137 5.15 13.66 -2.55
C LEU A 137 4.30 12.39 -2.40
N LEU A 138 4.26 11.77 -1.22
CA LEU A 138 3.41 10.60 -1.00
C LEU A 138 1.92 10.92 -1.18
N LEU A 139 1.44 12.06 -0.66
CA LEU A 139 0.05 12.50 -0.82
C LEU A 139 -0.31 12.84 -2.27
N LEU A 140 0.61 13.43 -3.03
CA LEU A 140 0.38 13.75 -4.45
C LEU A 140 0.31 12.49 -5.34
N HIS A 141 0.83 11.37 -4.85
CA HIS A 141 0.86 10.08 -5.56
C HIS A 141 -0.09 9.05 -4.95
N SER A 142 -0.79 9.36 -3.86
CA SER A 142 -1.76 8.44 -3.26
C SER A 142 -3.07 8.46 -4.02
N ASN A 143 -3.71 7.29 -4.13
CA ASN A 143 -5.10 7.21 -4.52
C ASN A 143 -6.03 7.67 -3.37
N GLU A 144 -7.34 7.66 -3.63
CA GLU A 144 -8.38 8.08 -2.69
C GLU A 144 -8.37 7.28 -1.38
N LEU A 145 -7.86 6.04 -1.37
CA LEU A 145 -7.76 5.17 -0.18
C LEU A 145 -6.45 5.34 0.61
N GLY A 146 -5.62 6.32 0.23
CA GLY A 146 -4.33 6.59 0.86
C GLY A 146 -3.27 5.55 0.52
N VAL A 147 -3.38 4.90 -0.64
CA VAL A 147 -2.45 3.89 -1.14
C VAL A 147 -1.60 4.49 -2.26
N ILE A 148 -0.29 4.36 -2.13
CA ILE A 148 0.66 4.71 -3.18
C ILE A 148 1.17 3.40 -3.78
N GLU A 149 0.67 3.09 -4.97
CA GLU A 149 1.18 2.02 -5.82
C GLU A 149 2.02 2.63 -6.95
N GLU A 150 2.88 1.80 -7.56
CA GLU A 150 3.57 2.14 -8.79
C GLU A 150 4.62 3.26 -8.78
N ILE A 151 5.15 3.61 -7.60
CA ILE A 151 6.29 4.53 -7.48
C ILE A 151 7.51 3.83 -6.89
N SER A 152 8.67 3.98 -7.55
CA SER A 152 9.92 3.42 -7.02
C SER A 152 10.56 4.34 -5.99
N SER A 153 11.23 3.78 -4.99
CA SER A 153 12.05 4.55 -4.04
C SER A 153 13.10 5.39 -4.77
N THR A 154 13.67 4.91 -5.87
CA THR A 154 14.59 5.67 -6.72
C THR A 154 13.93 6.89 -7.37
N GLN A 155 12.69 6.77 -7.83
CA GLN A 155 11.95 7.89 -8.40
C GLN A 155 11.61 8.94 -7.34
N ILE A 156 11.16 8.52 -6.15
CA ILE A 156 10.93 9.46 -5.04
C ILE A 156 12.24 10.16 -4.66
N ARG A 157 13.35 9.42 -4.54
CA ARG A 157 14.66 10.00 -4.23
C ARG A 157 15.08 11.05 -5.25
N LYS A 158 14.84 10.83 -6.54
CA LYS A 158 15.08 11.82 -7.61
C LYS A 158 14.20 13.06 -7.42
N MET A 159 12.91 12.89 -7.15
CA MET A 159 11.99 14.00 -6.85
C MET A 159 12.38 14.79 -5.59
N MET A 160 13.07 14.15 -4.64
CA MET A 160 13.60 14.79 -3.43
C MET A 160 14.98 15.45 -3.62
N GLY A 161 15.46 15.60 -4.85
CA GLY A 161 16.79 16.18 -5.13
C GLY A 161 17.92 15.15 -5.11
N ASN A 162 17.62 13.93 -5.55
CA ASN A 162 18.54 12.81 -5.69
C ASN A 162 19.27 12.43 -4.37
N ILE A 163 18.52 12.29 -3.29
CA ILE A 163 19.08 11.91 -1.98
C ILE A 163 19.59 10.46 -1.95
N SER A 164 20.50 10.15 -1.02
CA SER A 164 21.00 8.79 -0.80
C SER A 164 19.92 7.84 -0.29
N ALA A 165 20.12 6.53 -0.49
CA ALA A 165 19.21 5.50 0.01
C ALA A 165 19.10 5.52 1.54
N GLU A 166 20.20 5.78 2.25
CA GLU A 166 20.23 5.90 3.71
C GLU A 166 19.40 7.08 4.20
N ARG A 167 19.55 8.25 3.57
CA ARG A 167 18.76 9.44 3.91
C ARG A 167 17.28 9.21 3.65
N PHE A 168 16.93 8.55 2.55
CA PHE A 168 15.56 8.15 2.25
C PHE A 168 15.00 7.21 3.33
N LYS A 169 15.75 6.17 3.72
CA LYS A 169 15.34 5.24 4.79
C LYS A 169 15.13 5.97 6.12
N SER A 170 16.01 6.91 6.47
CA SER A 170 15.88 7.75 7.66
C SER A 170 14.59 8.60 7.67
N GLN A 171 14.25 9.21 6.54
CA GLN A 171 13.01 9.98 6.38
C GLN A 171 11.78 9.08 6.47
N LEU A 172 11.80 7.92 5.79
CA LEU A 172 10.71 6.94 5.86
C LEU A 172 10.49 6.44 7.29
N ASN A 173 11.57 6.13 8.01
CA ASN A 173 11.49 5.74 9.42
C ASN A 173 10.91 6.86 10.27
N THR A 174 11.19 8.13 9.96
CA THR A 174 10.58 9.26 10.66
C THR A 174 9.07 9.33 10.40
N LEU A 175 8.62 9.16 9.16
CA LEU A 175 7.19 9.13 8.84
C LEU A 175 6.47 7.95 9.50
N LYS A 176 7.10 6.78 9.58
CA LYS A 176 6.59 5.61 10.31
C LYS A 176 6.50 5.87 11.82
N LYS A 177 7.54 6.43 12.42
CA LYS A 177 7.58 6.77 13.86
C LYS A 177 6.51 7.78 14.25
N LEU A 178 6.20 8.72 13.37
CA LEU A 178 5.11 9.68 13.55
C LEU A 178 3.74 9.11 13.19
N GLY A 179 3.64 7.83 12.81
CA GLY A 179 2.38 7.21 12.47
C GLY A 179 1.72 7.73 11.19
N LEU A 180 2.42 8.48 10.34
CA LEU A 180 1.89 9.00 9.07
C LEU A 180 1.85 7.93 7.97
N VAL A 181 2.78 6.97 8.01
CA VAL A 181 2.81 5.79 7.14
C VAL A 181 2.52 4.56 7.98
N LYS A 182 1.38 3.91 7.73
CA LYS A 182 0.93 2.72 8.45
C LYS A 182 1.73 1.49 8.03
N CYS A 183 1.91 1.28 6.72
CA CYS A 183 2.66 0.15 6.17
C CYS A 183 3.50 0.58 4.95
N HIS A 184 4.63 -0.10 4.74
CA HIS A 184 5.44 0.04 3.53
C HIS A 184 6.01 -1.31 3.13
N ILE A 185 5.71 -1.73 1.91
CA ILE A 185 6.28 -2.91 1.27
C ILE A 185 7.38 -2.43 0.34
N ALA A 186 8.62 -2.81 0.65
CA ALA A 186 9.79 -2.39 -0.10
C ALA A 186 9.80 -3.07 -1.48
N GLY A 187 9.99 -2.28 -2.55
CA GLY A 187 10.17 -2.86 -3.87
C GLY A 187 11.40 -3.76 -3.95
N MET A 188 11.34 -4.79 -4.77
CA MET A 188 12.40 -5.80 -4.89
C MET A 188 12.75 -6.11 -6.35
N THR A 189 13.79 -6.91 -6.53
CA THR A 189 14.13 -7.50 -7.83
C THR A 189 14.25 -9.00 -7.65
N GLY A 190 13.19 -9.72 -8.02
CA GLY A 190 13.13 -11.18 -7.99
C GLY A 190 13.56 -11.79 -9.31
N LYS A 191 14.47 -12.76 -9.26
CA LYS A 191 14.88 -13.53 -10.43
C LYS A 191 13.89 -14.64 -10.79
N GLU A 192 13.15 -15.16 -9.81
CA GLU A 192 12.22 -16.29 -9.97
C GLU A 192 10.78 -15.80 -10.11
N LEU A 193 10.37 -14.86 -9.26
CA LEU A 193 9.05 -14.24 -9.27
C LEU A 193 9.13 -12.72 -9.41
N PHE A 194 8.05 -12.12 -9.90
CA PHE A 194 7.76 -10.68 -9.93
C PHE A 194 8.70 -9.76 -10.74
N GLY A 195 9.93 -10.17 -11.01
CA GLY A 195 10.92 -9.32 -11.67
C GLY A 195 11.25 -8.09 -10.83
N ARG A 196 11.36 -6.92 -11.48
CA ARG A 196 11.59 -5.64 -10.79
C ARG A 196 10.24 -5.07 -10.36
N THR A 197 9.96 -5.10 -9.07
CA THR A 197 8.74 -4.53 -8.49
C THR A 197 9.00 -3.19 -7.84
N LYS A 198 8.02 -2.30 -7.99
CA LYS A 198 7.98 -1.03 -7.25
C LYS A 198 7.45 -1.30 -5.84
N GLY A 199 7.84 -0.45 -4.89
CA GLY A 199 7.33 -0.54 -3.52
C GLY A 199 5.91 0.02 -3.43
N SER A 200 5.27 -0.22 -2.29
CA SER A 200 3.96 0.34 -1.99
C SER A 200 3.95 0.97 -0.61
N TYR A 201 3.25 2.08 -0.48
CA TYR A 201 3.12 2.83 0.76
C TYR A 201 1.64 2.94 1.11
N TYR A 202 1.31 2.67 2.36
CA TYR A 202 -0.05 2.79 2.89
C TYR A 202 -0.05 3.89 3.95
N LEU A 203 -0.66 5.03 3.63
CA LEU A 203 -0.76 6.17 4.54
C LEU A 203 -1.71 5.85 5.70
N ASN A 204 -1.52 6.48 6.85
CA ASN A 204 -2.45 6.34 7.97
C ASN A 204 -3.59 7.34 7.84
N ILE A 205 -4.72 6.92 7.25
CA ILE A 205 -5.89 7.76 7.01
C ILE A 205 -6.60 8.20 8.30
N ASP A 206 -6.33 7.53 9.42
CA ASP A 206 -6.90 7.85 10.74
C ASP A 206 -6.01 8.80 11.54
N HIS A 207 -4.80 9.10 11.05
CA HIS A 207 -3.91 10.05 11.70
C HIS A 207 -4.55 11.45 11.73
N PRO A 208 -4.56 12.18 12.86
CA PRO A 208 -5.20 13.50 12.97
C PRO A 208 -4.76 14.49 11.89
N PHE A 209 -3.46 14.51 11.57
CA PHE A 209 -2.91 15.32 10.48
C PHE A 209 -3.44 14.98 9.07
N LEU A 210 -3.84 13.74 8.82
CA LEU A 210 -4.24 13.23 7.49
C LEU A 210 -5.76 13.03 7.37
N LYS A 211 -6.50 13.03 8.48
CA LYS A 211 -7.92 12.66 8.55
C LYS A 211 -8.78 13.42 7.54
N ASP A 212 -8.58 14.73 7.41
CA ASP A 212 -9.36 15.58 6.50
C ASP A 212 -9.09 15.28 5.02
N SER A 213 -7.89 14.78 4.70
CA SER A 213 -7.53 14.42 3.33
C SER A 213 -8.22 13.13 2.86
N PHE A 214 -8.80 12.37 3.79
CA PHE A 214 -9.43 11.07 3.56
C PHE A 214 -10.81 11.03 4.22
N GLU A 215 -11.52 12.16 4.23
CA GLU A 215 -12.81 12.32 4.92
C GLU A 215 -13.87 11.33 4.44
N ASN A 216 -13.85 10.92 3.17
CA ASN A 216 -14.84 9.99 2.59
C ASN A 216 -14.40 8.52 2.66
N VAL A 217 -13.27 8.23 3.31
CA VAL A 217 -12.73 6.87 3.40
C VAL A 217 -13.15 6.23 4.71
N SER A 218 -13.93 5.17 4.57
CA SER A 218 -14.34 4.29 5.65
C SER A 218 -13.27 3.22 5.90
N SER A 219 -13.20 2.72 7.14
CA SER A 219 -12.27 1.66 7.50
C SER A 219 -12.92 0.60 8.39
N LEU A 220 -12.60 -0.67 8.13
CA LEU A 220 -12.85 -1.77 9.05
C LEU A 220 -11.51 -2.25 9.59
N LEU A 221 -11.27 -2.02 10.88
CA LEU A 221 -10.15 -2.60 11.60
C LEU A 221 -10.58 -3.90 12.26
N LEU A 222 -9.89 -4.97 11.93
CA LEU A 222 -10.02 -6.26 12.61
C LEU A 222 -8.82 -6.38 13.53
N ASP A 223 -9.05 -6.45 14.83
CA ASP A 223 -8.00 -6.59 15.83
C ASP A 223 -8.30 -7.77 16.75
N PHE A 224 -7.48 -8.80 16.64
CA PHE A 224 -7.59 -10.04 17.40
C PHE A 224 -6.33 -10.28 18.24
N ASN A 225 -5.56 -9.23 18.55
CA ASN A 225 -4.26 -9.35 19.24
C ASN A 225 -4.38 -10.00 20.63
N ASP A 226 -5.53 -9.85 21.30
CA ASP A 226 -5.75 -10.39 22.63
C ASP A 226 -6.24 -11.86 22.63
N VAL A 227 -6.45 -12.45 21.44
CA VAL A 227 -6.94 -13.82 21.30
C VAL A 227 -6.08 -14.61 20.30
N THR A 228 -5.21 -15.48 20.82
CA THR A 228 -4.51 -16.46 19.99
C THR A 228 -5.47 -17.58 19.60
N HIS A 229 -5.81 -17.65 18.33
CA HIS A 229 -6.59 -18.72 17.73
C HIS A 229 -5.87 -19.27 16.50
N ASP A 230 -6.03 -20.57 16.22
CA ASP A 230 -5.41 -21.30 15.09
C ASP A 230 -5.49 -20.60 13.71
N TYR A 231 -6.43 -19.67 13.55
CA TYR A 231 -6.70 -18.95 12.29
C TYR A 231 -6.04 -17.56 12.18
N ASN A 232 -5.42 -17.05 13.25
CA ASN A 232 -4.78 -15.72 13.27
C ASN A 232 -3.28 -15.78 13.61
N GLU A 233 -2.72 -16.96 13.86
CA GLU A 233 -1.30 -17.14 14.18
C GLU A 233 -0.38 -16.82 12.99
N SER A 234 -0.91 -16.88 11.76
CA SER A 234 -0.13 -16.76 10.53
C SER A 234 -0.98 -16.37 9.34
N THR A 235 -0.35 -15.72 8.35
CA THR A 235 -0.99 -15.44 7.05
C THR A 235 -0.98 -16.69 6.18
N GLU A 236 -1.82 -16.74 5.14
CA GLU A 236 -1.84 -17.86 4.19
C GLU A 236 -0.48 -18.05 3.50
N VAL A 237 0.24 -16.96 3.25
CA VAL A 237 1.58 -17.01 2.65
C VAL A 237 2.61 -17.53 3.65
N THR A 238 2.49 -17.16 4.92
CA THR A 238 3.33 -17.72 6.00
C THR A 238 3.14 -19.23 6.09
N CYS A 239 1.90 -19.71 6.07
CA CYS A 239 1.56 -21.14 6.06
C CYS A 239 2.21 -21.87 4.87
N LEU A 240 2.23 -21.27 3.68
CA LEU A 240 2.88 -21.86 2.49
C LEU A 240 4.41 -21.93 2.62
N ILE A 241 5.03 -20.94 3.24
CA ILE A 241 6.48 -20.96 3.53
C ILE A 241 6.81 -22.04 4.58
N GLU A 242 5.98 -22.19 5.60
CA GLU A 242 6.12 -23.23 6.63
C GLU A 242 5.91 -24.63 6.05
N ALA A 243 4.90 -24.81 5.19
CA ALA A 243 4.70 -26.04 4.44
C ALA A 243 5.92 -26.38 3.58
N TYR A 244 6.53 -25.39 2.92
CA TYR A 244 7.79 -25.60 2.20
C TYR A 244 8.92 -26.03 3.16
N ARG A 245 9.10 -25.35 4.30
CA ARG A 245 10.09 -25.71 5.32
C ARG A 245 9.91 -27.15 5.81
N TYR A 246 8.68 -27.59 6.05
CA TYR A 246 8.35 -28.96 6.46
C TYR A 246 8.73 -30.02 5.41
N THR A 247 8.54 -29.71 4.13
CA THR A 247 8.88 -30.62 3.03
C THR A 247 10.37 -30.71 2.73
N ARG A 248 11.16 -29.76 3.23
CA ARG A 248 12.58 -29.65 2.94
C ARG A 248 13.37 -30.62 3.81
N ASP A 249 14.13 -31.48 3.15
CA ASP A 249 15.18 -32.26 3.79
C ASP A 249 16.41 -31.37 3.97
N ILE A 250 16.77 -31.08 5.22
CA ILE A 250 17.93 -30.23 5.54
C ILE A 250 19.22 -30.93 5.09
N ASP A 251 19.30 -32.24 5.30
CA ASP A 251 20.51 -33.04 5.07
C ASP A 251 20.72 -33.31 3.58
N ARG A 252 19.64 -33.61 2.84
CA ARG A 252 19.72 -33.96 1.42
C ARG A 252 19.56 -32.79 0.46
N LYS A 253 19.23 -31.59 0.96
CA LYS A 253 18.89 -30.40 0.15
C LYS A 253 17.79 -30.66 -0.89
N THR A 254 16.94 -31.67 -0.68
CA THR A 254 15.87 -32.07 -1.58
C THR A 254 14.50 -31.75 -0.96
N THR A 255 13.49 -31.57 -1.81
CA THR A 255 12.11 -31.33 -1.37
C THR A 255 11.32 -32.63 -1.49
N HIS A 256 10.93 -33.21 -0.35
CA HIS A 256 10.08 -34.39 -0.30
C HIS A 256 8.62 -33.99 -0.49
N ARG A 257 8.21 -33.80 -1.75
CA ARG A 257 6.85 -33.35 -2.11
C ARG A 257 5.75 -34.26 -1.54
N GLY A 258 6.04 -35.55 -1.33
CA GLY A 258 5.11 -36.49 -0.69
C GLY A 258 4.73 -36.10 0.75
N LYS A 259 5.59 -35.38 1.48
CA LYS A 259 5.30 -34.91 2.84
C LYS A 259 4.15 -33.91 2.90
N LEU A 260 3.86 -33.18 1.80
CA LEU A 260 2.72 -32.25 1.74
C LEU A 260 1.38 -32.95 1.96
N LYS A 261 1.26 -34.23 1.59
CA LYS A 261 0.03 -35.00 1.80
C LYS A 261 -0.31 -35.18 3.27
N CYS A 262 0.70 -35.11 4.14
CA CYS A 262 0.55 -35.25 5.59
C CYS A 262 0.74 -33.92 6.33
N TYR A 263 0.94 -32.81 5.61
CA TYR A 263 1.08 -31.50 6.24
C TYR A 263 -0.28 -31.04 6.76
N GLN A 264 -0.34 -30.68 8.05
CA GLN A 264 -1.54 -30.14 8.67
C GLN A 264 -1.62 -28.65 8.33
N TRP A 265 -2.52 -28.32 7.40
CA TRP A 265 -2.76 -26.92 7.03
C TRP A 265 -3.49 -26.19 8.16
N SER A 266 -3.05 -24.95 8.44
CA SER A 266 -3.82 -24.06 9.33
C SER A 266 -5.21 -23.79 8.75
N ARG A 267 -6.18 -23.56 9.63
CA ARG A 267 -7.57 -23.25 9.27
C ARG A 267 -7.72 -22.03 8.36
N VAL A 268 -6.77 -21.08 8.42
CA VAL A 268 -6.76 -19.90 7.53
C VAL A 268 -6.67 -20.28 6.04
N MET A 269 -6.14 -21.47 5.73
CA MET A 269 -6.00 -22.01 4.38
C MET A 269 -7.28 -22.65 3.83
N GLY A 270 -8.32 -22.78 4.67
CA GLY A 270 -9.59 -23.44 4.35
C GLY A 270 -9.50 -24.97 4.34
N GLU A 271 -10.58 -25.64 4.78
CA GLU A 271 -10.75 -27.09 4.68
C GLU A 271 -11.35 -27.51 3.32
N SER A 272 -11.28 -28.81 3.01
CA SER A 272 -11.73 -29.44 1.75
C SER A 272 -13.11 -28.96 1.27
N GLY A 273 -13.14 -28.25 0.15
CA GLY A 273 -14.32 -27.70 -0.51
C GLY A 273 -13.92 -26.88 -1.76
N ALA A 274 -14.88 -26.25 -2.45
CA ALA A 274 -14.67 -25.51 -3.71
C ALA A 274 -13.78 -24.24 -3.64
N GLY A 275 -13.00 -24.09 -2.57
CA GLY A 275 -12.00 -23.03 -2.35
C GLY A 275 -10.94 -23.37 -1.31
N GLY A 276 -10.93 -24.60 -0.76
CA GLY A 276 -9.92 -25.03 0.22
C GLY A 276 -8.61 -25.43 -0.43
N ILE A 277 -7.49 -25.36 0.32
CA ILE A 277 -6.19 -25.75 -0.23
C ILE A 277 -6.03 -27.28 -0.37
N VAL A 278 -6.84 -28.05 0.34
CA VAL A 278 -6.86 -29.51 0.28
C VAL A 278 -7.39 -29.97 -1.09
N GLY A 279 -6.52 -30.57 -1.89
CA GLY A 279 -6.81 -30.97 -3.28
C GLY A 279 -6.19 -30.03 -4.33
N PHE A 280 -5.73 -28.85 -3.91
CA PHE A 280 -4.98 -27.96 -4.80
C PHE A 280 -3.60 -28.57 -5.15
N PRO A 281 -3.09 -28.46 -6.40
CA PRO A 281 -1.81 -29.03 -6.80
C PRO A 281 -0.60 -28.24 -6.28
N ILE A 282 -0.54 -28.00 -4.97
CA ILE A 282 0.48 -27.21 -4.27
C ILE A 282 1.88 -27.74 -4.55
N GLN A 283 2.04 -29.07 -4.70
CA GLN A 283 3.31 -29.71 -4.99
C GLN A 283 4.01 -29.15 -6.24
N SER A 284 3.24 -28.59 -7.20
CA SER A 284 3.76 -27.99 -8.43
C SER A 284 4.36 -26.61 -8.19
N VAL A 285 3.96 -25.90 -7.13
CA VAL A 285 4.30 -24.50 -6.87
C VAL A 285 4.97 -24.24 -5.54
N ILE A 286 5.06 -25.25 -4.65
CA ILE A 286 5.62 -25.10 -3.30
C ILE A 286 7.05 -24.55 -3.30
N HIS A 287 7.82 -24.82 -4.35
CA HIS A 287 9.20 -24.35 -4.51
C HIS A 287 9.31 -22.81 -4.62
N PHE A 288 8.25 -22.12 -5.06
CA PHE A 288 8.22 -20.64 -5.10
C PHE A 288 8.23 -20.00 -3.71
N PHE A 289 7.81 -20.75 -2.68
CA PHE A 289 7.78 -20.31 -1.29
C PHE A 289 9.10 -20.59 -0.55
N ARG A 290 10.14 -21.03 -1.26
CA ARG A 290 11.47 -21.25 -0.70
C ARG A 290 12.10 -19.96 -0.17
N ASN A 291 11.89 -18.85 -0.86
CA ASN A 291 12.57 -17.60 -0.58
C ASN A 291 11.66 -16.68 0.27
N PRO A 292 11.98 -16.48 1.56
CA PRO A 292 11.17 -15.64 2.44
C PRO A 292 11.13 -14.17 1.99
N ILE A 293 12.09 -13.73 1.16
CA ILE A 293 12.09 -12.37 0.59
C ILE A 293 10.80 -12.12 -0.20
N PHE A 294 10.19 -13.13 -0.82
CA PHE A 294 8.94 -12.98 -1.57
C PHE A 294 7.69 -12.89 -0.70
N HIS A 295 7.79 -13.15 0.61
CA HIS A 295 6.65 -13.20 1.53
C HIS A 295 5.75 -11.96 1.40
N ASP A 296 6.30 -10.78 1.62
CA ASP A 296 5.51 -9.54 1.67
C ASP A 296 4.86 -9.22 0.32
N HIS A 297 5.52 -9.57 -0.79
CA HIS A 297 4.96 -9.36 -2.13
C HIS A 297 3.90 -10.39 -2.50
N LEU A 298 4.05 -11.65 -2.10
CA LEU A 298 3.02 -12.67 -2.27
C LEU A 298 1.78 -12.33 -1.42
N HIS A 299 2.00 -11.88 -0.18
CA HIS A 299 0.93 -11.44 0.70
C HIS A 299 0.23 -10.21 0.13
N GLN A 300 0.99 -9.20 -0.31
CA GLN A 300 0.43 -8.04 -1.01
C GLN A 300 -0.37 -8.45 -2.24
N TRP A 301 0.11 -9.40 -3.03
CA TRP A 301 -0.59 -9.86 -4.22
C TRP A 301 -1.93 -10.51 -3.87
N GLY A 302 -1.96 -11.36 -2.83
CA GLY A 302 -3.21 -11.89 -2.27
C GLY A 302 -4.18 -10.80 -1.83
N CYS A 303 -3.70 -9.81 -1.06
CA CYS A 303 -4.51 -8.68 -0.61
C CYS A 303 -5.03 -7.82 -1.77
N GLN A 304 -4.22 -7.59 -2.81
CA GLN A 304 -4.63 -6.86 -4.01
C GLN A 304 -5.73 -7.60 -4.78
N VAL A 305 -5.60 -8.92 -4.95
CA VAL A 305 -6.64 -9.74 -5.57
C VAL A 305 -7.91 -9.74 -4.71
N ALA A 306 -7.78 -9.91 -3.40
CA ALA A 306 -8.91 -9.82 -2.47
C ALA A 306 -9.63 -8.47 -2.60
N SER A 307 -8.88 -7.37 -2.67
CA SER A 307 -9.42 -6.01 -2.81
C SER A 307 -10.31 -5.85 -4.05
N GLU A 308 -9.90 -6.41 -5.19
CA GLU A 308 -10.70 -6.40 -6.42
C GLU A 308 -11.93 -7.31 -6.27
N LEU A 309 -11.75 -8.53 -5.75
CA LEU A 309 -12.86 -9.49 -5.58
C LEU A 309 -13.92 -9.01 -4.57
N MET A 310 -13.55 -8.14 -3.63
CA MET A 310 -14.49 -7.49 -2.70
C MET A 310 -15.55 -6.65 -3.43
N LEU A 311 -15.23 -6.10 -4.61
CA LEU A 311 -16.11 -5.23 -5.38
C LEU A 311 -17.16 -5.98 -6.21
N HIS A 312 -17.03 -7.30 -6.32
CA HIS A 312 -17.85 -8.13 -7.20
C HIS A 312 -18.68 -9.17 -6.42
N SER A 313 -19.79 -9.62 -6.98
CA SER A 313 -20.72 -10.59 -6.37
C SER A 313 -20.49 -12.04 -6.81
N PHE A 314 -19.25 -12.52 -6.76
CA PHE A 314 -18.95 -13.93 -7.06
C PHE A 314 -19.26 -14.83 -5.85
N ASN A 315 -19.93 -15.97 -6.09
CA ASN A 315 -20.19 -16.98 -5.06
C ASN A 315 -19.14 -18.09 -5.08
N SER A 316 -18.51 -18.30 -6.24
CA SER A 316 -17.43 -19.26 -6.41
C SER A 316 -16.37 -18.71 -7.37
N ILE A 317 -15.15 -19.27 -7.31
CA ILE A 317 -14.10 -18.96 -8.28
C ILE A 317 -14.50 -19.45 -9.68
N GLY A 318 -15.37 -20.47 -9.79
CA GLY A 318 -15.89 -20.97 -11.06
C GLY A 318 -16.84 -20.00 -11.75
N ASP A 319 -17.40 -19.03 -11.03
CA ASP A 319 -18.29 -18.01 -11.59
C ASP A 319 -17.51 -16.92 -12.35
N LEU A 320 -16.21 -16.81 -12.11
CA LEU A 320 -15.36 -15.80 -12.73
C LEU A 320 -15.18 -16.08 -14.23
N GLN A 321 -15.63 -15.14 -15.04
CA GLN A 321 -15.35 -15.12 -16.48
C GLN A 321 -14.42 -13.96 -16.82
N VAL A 322 -13.56 -14.14 -17.85
CA VAL A 322 -12.57 -13.13 -18.26
C VAL A 322 -13.19 -11.78 -18.58
N ASN A 323 -14.36 -11.77 -19.23
CA ASN A 323 -15.09 -10.55 -19.58
C ASN A 323 -15.73 -9.83 -18.38
N GLN A 324 -15.75 -10.44 -17.20
CA GLN A 324 -16.27 -9.85 -15.96
C GLN A 324 -15.16 -9.30 -15.05
N CYS A 325 -13.90 -9.64 -15.33
CA CYS A 325 -12.75 -9.16 -14.57
C CYS A 325 -12.49 -7.67 -14.84
N SER A 326 -12.22 -6.89 -13.80
CA SER A 326 -11.70 -5.53 -13.96
C SER A 326 -10.34 -5.55 -14.68
N GLU A 327 -9.96 -4.43 -15.31
CA GLU A 327 -8.61 -4.30 -15.91
C GLU A 327 -7.51 -4.55 -14.86
N ARG A 328 -7.73 -4.08 -13.63
CA ARG A 328 -6.80 -4.27 -12.52
C ARG A 328 -6.70 -5.74 -12.10
N LEU A 329 -7.81 -6.45 -11.97
CA LEU A 329 -7.81 -7.88 -11.68
C LEU A 329 -7.13 -8.67 -12.81
N THR A 330 -7.40 -8.33 -14.07
CA THR A 330 -6.77 -8.94 -15.24
C THR A 330 -5.25 -8.74 -15.20
N HIS A 331 -4.78 -7.53 -14.91
CA HIS A 331 -3.36 -7.25 -14.73
C HIS A 331 -2.77 -8.03 -13.54
N LEU A 332 -3.46 -8.11 -12.40
CA LEU A 332 -3.02 -8.88 -11.24
C LEU A 332 -2.95 -10.39 -11.51
N LEU A 333 -3.74 -10.91 -12.43
CA LEU A 333 -3.76 -12.33 -12.80
C LEU A 333 -3.00 -12.62 -14.11
N SER A 334 -2.28 -11.64 -14.65
CA SER A 334 -1.50 -11.78 -15.89
C SER A 334 -0.20 -12.56 -15.68
N LEU A 335 0.36 -13.06 -16.80
CA LEU A 335 1.68 -13.68 -16.79
C LEU A 335 2.75 -12.68 -16.33
N SER A 336 2.61 -11.40 -16.70
CA SER A 336 3.58 -10.36 -16.39
C SER A 336 3.68 -10.02 -14.90
N LYS A 337 2.62 -10.26 -14.13
CA LYS A 337 2.63 -10.13 -12.68
C LYS A 337 3.44 -11.24 -11.99
N SER A 338 3.31 -12.48 -12.47
CA SER A 338 3.92 -13.66 -11.85
C SER A 338 5.35 -13.93 -12.33
N VAL A 339 5.65 -13.61 -13.59
CA VAL A 339 6.92 -13.92 -14.26
C VAL A 339 7.73 -12.66 -14.55
N PRO A 340 9.02 -12.61 -14.14
CA PRO A 340 9.94 -11.55 -14.56
C PRO A 340 9.98 -11.38 -16.08
N LEU A 341 9.93 -10.14 -16.59
CA LEU A 341 9.96 -9.85 -18.04
C LEU A 341 11.09 -10.58 -18.78
N THR A 342 12.27 -10.68 -18.16
CA THR A 342 13.45 -11.37 -18.73
C THR A 342 13.28 -12.88 -18.90
N LYS A 343 12.27 -13.48 -18.27
CA LYS A 343 11.99 -14.93 -18.30
C LYS A 343 10.68 -15.27 -19.01
N GLN A 344 9.85 -14.30 -19.37
CA GLN A 344 8.56 -14.56 -20.01
C GLN A 344 8.72 -15.35 -21.31
N GLN A 345 9.68 -14.97 -22.15
CA GLN A 345 9.96 -15.71 -23.39
C GLN A 345 10.35 -17.16 -23.10
N GLN A 346 11.23 -17.41 -22.13
CA GLN A 346 11.63 -18.76 -21.72
C GLN A 346 10.44 -19.59 -21.22
N VAL A 347 9.53 -18.98 -20.46
CA VAL A 347 8.32 -19.63 -19.96
C VAL A 347 7.39 -20.01 -21.12
N ILE A 348 7.23 -19.12 -22.10
CA ILE A 348 6.39 -19.36 -23.28
C ILE A 348 7.01 -20.41 -24.21
N ASP A 349 8.33 -20.36 -24.42
CA ASP A 349 9.05 -21.31 -25.27
C ASP A 349 9.00 -22.74 -24.72
N ALA A 350 8.80 -22.91 -23.41
CA ALA A 350 8.59 -24.22 -22.80
C ALA A 350 7.28 -24.91 -23.25
N LEU A 351 6.35 -24.18 -23.88
CA LEU A 351 5.10 -24.75 -24.41
C LEU A 351 5.30 -25.47 -25.76
N PRO A 352 4.41 -26.40 -26.12
CA PRO A 352 4.37 -26.98 -27.46
C PRO A 352 4.21 -25.91 -28.56
N PRO A 353 4.82 -26.08 -29.75
CA PRO A 353 4.84 -25.04 -30.81
C PRO A 353 3.46 -24.49 -31.20
N LEU A 354 2.43 -25.35 -31.26
CA LEU A 354 1.06 -24.97 -31.62
C LEU A 354 0.41 -24.01 -30.60
N GLN A 355 0.90 -23.98 -29.36
CA GLN A 355 0.39 -23.11 -28.29
C GLN A 355 1.18 -21.80 -28.15
N ARG A 356 2.38 -21.69 -28.76
CA ARG A 356 3.27 -20.52 -28.60
C ARG A 356 2.78 -19.27 -29.32
N THR A 357 2.38 -19.41 -30.58
CA THR A 357 2.04 -18.28 -31.47
C THR A 357 0.81 -17.51 -31.01
N LYS A 358 -0.16 -18.17 -30.36
CA LYS A 358 -1.35 -17.51 -29.82
C LYS A 358 -1.09 -16.77 -28.49
N ARG A 359 -0.20 -17.31 -27.65
CA ARG A 359 -0.01 -16.85 -26.25
C ARG A 359 0.99 -15.71 -26.06
N LEU A 360 1.79 -15.38 -27.07
CA LEU A 360 2.71 -14.22 -27.02
C LEU A 360 2.00 -12.86 -27.08
N LEU A 361 0.73 -12.82 -27.49
CA LEU A 361 0.05 -11.60 -27.89
C LEU A 361 -1.14 -11.24 -27.00
N ASP A 362 -1.56 -12.12 -26.08
CA ASP A 362 -2.82 -11.95 -25.36
C ASP A 362 -2.78 -12.50 -23.92
N ASP A 363 -2.74 -11.57 -22.95
CA ASP A 363 -2.84 -11.88 -21.51
C ASP A 363 -4.18 -12.55 -21.15
N SER A 364 -5.22 -12.36 -21.97
CA SER A 364 -6.53 -12.98 -21.75
C SER A 364 -6.48 -14.51 -21.89
N LEU A 365 -5.57 -15.04 -22.71
CA LEU A 365 -5.38 -16.49 -22.85
C LEU A 365 -4.77 -17.09 -21.57
N PHE A 366 -3.76 -16.43 -21.00
CA PHE A 366 -3.20 -16.85 -19.71
C PHE A 366 -4.27 -16.80 -18.60
N LEU A 367 -5.09 -15.75 -18.59
CA LEU A 367 -6.19 -15.64 -17.62
C LEU A 367 -7.25 -16.74 -17.83
N ASN A 368 -7.63 -17.03 -19.07
CA ASN A 368 -8.54 -18.14 -19.39
C ASN A 368 -7.98 -19.47 -18.87
N ASP A 369 -6.68 -19.72 -19.04
CA ASP A 369 -6.02 -20.91 -18.51
C ASP A 369 -6.02 -20.92 -16.97
N VAL A 370 -5.79 -19.77 -16.31
CA VAL A 370 -5.88 -19.63 -14.83
C VAL A 370 -7.29 -19.91 -14.33
N LEU A 371 -8.32 -19.47 -15.07
CA LEU A 371 -9.72 -19.67 -14.70
C LEU A 371 -10.18 -21.11 -14.96
N SER A 372 -9.63 -21.76 -15.97
CA SER A 372 -10.03 -23.09 -16.48
C SER A 372 -9.06 -24.22 -16.13
N ILE A 373 -8.29 -24.11 -15.03
CA ILE A 373 -7.44 -25.24 -14.59
C ILE A 373 -8.34 -26.46 -14.32
N ASP A 374 -8.32 -27.40 -15.26
CA ASP A 374 -8.87 -28.73 -15.09
C ASP A 374 -7.90 -29.60 -14.28
N ASP A 375 -8.44 -30.64 -13.61
CA ASP A 375 -7.66 -31.67 -12.90
C ASP A 375 -6.59 -32.34 -13.77
N LYS A 376 -6.69 -32.26 -15.10
CA LYS A 376 -5.74 -32.87 -16.05
C LYS A 376 -4.38 -32.15 -16.11
N VAL A 377 -4.26 -30.92 -15.59
CA VAL A 377 -2.99 -30.18 -15.53
C VAL A 377 -2.14 -30.58 -14.30
N GLN A 378 -2.72 -31.37 -13.39
CA GLN A 378 -2.04 -31.89 -12.20
C GLN A 378 -0.81 -32.73 -12.60
N GLY A 379 0.38 -32.15 -12.47
CA GLY A 379 1.66 -32.85 -12.66
C GLY A 379 2.53 -32.36 -13.81
N SER A 380 2.09 -31.38 -14.60
CA SER A 380 2.98 -30.78 -15.59
C SER A 380 4.16 -30.08 -14.91
N SER A 381 5.39 -30.52 -15.20
CA SER A 381 6.63 -29.90 -14.73
C SER A 381 7.00 -28.65 -15.54
N LEU A 382 6.22 -28.30 -16.58
CA LEU A 382 6.50 -27.16 -17.42
C LEU A 382 6.31 -25.85 -16.64
N LEU A 383 7.28 -24.95 -16.81
CA LEU A 383 7.36 -23.68 -16.10
C LEU A 383 6.09 -22.82 -16.28
N TYR A 384 5.49 -22.84 -17.47
CA TYR A 384 4.24 -22.12 -17.76
C TYR A 384 3.09 -22.56 -16.85
N TRP A 385 2.85 -23.87 -16.75
CA TRP A 385 1.77 -24.41 -15.93
C TRP A 385 2.02 -24.20 -14.44
N GLN A 386 3.28 -24.17 -14.00
CA GLN A 386 3.61 -23.78 -12.62
C GLN A 386 3.19 -22.34 -12.32
N HIS A 387 3.39 -21.40 -13.24
CA HIS A 387 2.94 -20.02 -13.06
C HIS A 387 1.42 -19.87 -13.12
N ILE A 388 0.72 -20.64 -13.96
CA ILE A 388 -0.75 -20.68 -13.93
C ILE A 388 -1.24 -21.20 -12.58
N VAL A 389 -0.69 -22.32 -12.09
CA VAL A 389 -1.07 -22.89 -10.79
C VAL A 389 -0.74 -21.91 -9.66
N LEU A 390 0.36 -21.16 -9.73
CA LEU A 390 0.70 -20.14 -8.74
C LEU A 390 -0.31 -18.99 -8.77
N THR A 391 -0.63 -18.45 -9.94
CA THR A 391 -1.61 -17.37 -10.08
C THR A 391 -2.99 -17.83 -9.62
N ARG A 392 -3.39 -19.06 -9.93
CA ARG A 392 -4.65 -19.66 -9.45
C ARG A 392 -4.64 -19.89 -7.94
N LEU A 393 -3.49 -20.23 -7.35
CA LEU A 393 -3.34 -20.31 -5.89
C LEU A 393 -3.60 -18.93 -5.28
N ILE A 394 -2.94 -17.88 -5.79
CA ILE A 394 -3.13 -16.50 -5.31
C ILE A 394 -4.58 -16.04 -5.50
N LEU A 395 -5.22 -16.38 -6.62
CA LEU A 395 -6.65 -16.13 -6.83
C LEU A 395 -7.51 -16.80 -5.76
N THR A 396 -7.21 -18.06 -5.43
CA THR A 396 -7.93 -18.83 -4.41
C THR A 396 -7.75 -18.22 -3.02
N LEU A 397 -6.52 -17.85 -2.64
CA LEU A 397 -6.25 -17.18 -1.37
C LEU A 397 -6.95 -15.82 -1.29
N GLY A 398 -6.86 -15.02 -2.36
CA GLY A 398 -7.53 -13.71 -2.44
C GLY A 398 -9.06 -13.82 -2.39
N PHE A 399 -9.63 -14.85 -3.01
CA PHE A 399 -11.06 -15.14 -2.94
C PHE A 399 -11.49 -15.50 -1.51
N ASN A 400 -10.77 -16.39 -0.85
CA ASN A 400 -11.06 -16.78 0.54
C ASN A 400 -10.96 -15.56 1.48
N MET A 401 -9.93 -14.72 1.32
CA MET A 401 -9.81 -13.45 2.04
C MET A 401 -11.02 -12.54 1.79
N ALA A 402 -11.39 -12.35 0.52
CA ALA A 402 -12.52 -11.49 0.15
C ALA A 402 -13.85 -12.02 0.71
N GLU A 403 -14.11 -13.32 0.65
CA GLU A 403 -15.31 -13.91 1.25
C GLU A 403 -15.39 -13.66 2.76
N ARG A 404 -14.29 -13.89 3.49
CA ARG A 404 -14.24 -13.63 4.93
C ARG A 404 -14.51 -12.17 5.24
N TYR A 405 -13.88 -11.26 4.50
CA TYR A 405 -14.07 -9.82 4.68
C TYR A 405 -15.46 -9.33 4.30
N LYS A 406 -16.10 -9.89 3.25
CA LYS A 406 -17.52 -9.61 2.95
C LYS A 406 -18.42 -10.05 4.09
N LYS A 407 -18.20 -11.24 4.65
CA LYS A 407 -18.98 -11.73 5.79
C LYS A 407 -18.79 -10.85 7.02
N LEU A 408 -17.56 -10.39 7.29
CA LEU A 408 -17.27 -9.48 8.39
C LEU A 408 -17.90 -8.09 8.19
N LEU A 409 -17.87 -7.54 6.98
CA LEU A 409 -18.59 -6.29 6.66
C LEU A 409 -20.10 -6.44 6.82
N LYS A 410 -20.67 -7.60 6.44
CA LYS A 410 -22.10 -7.88 6.69
C LYS A 410 -22.41 -7.93 8.19
N LEU A 411 -21.58 -8.61 8.98
CA LEU A 411 -21.74 -8.65 10.44
C LEU A 411 -21.64 -7.28 11.09
N SER A 412 -20.80 -6.38 10.55
CA SER A 412 -20.67 -5.03 11.06
C SER A 412 -21.75 -4.06 10.58
N GLY A 413 -22.79 -4.54 9.89
CA GLY A 413 -23.87 -3.70 9.34
C GLY A 413 -23.48 -2.87 8.11
N LEU A 414 -22.29 -3.09 7.55
CA LEU A 414 -21.77 -2.38 6.37
C LEU A 414 -22.04 -3.13 5.06
N GLY A 415 -22.39 -4.41 5.12
CA GLY A 415 -22.42 -5.29 3.95
C GLY A 415 -23.58 -5.08 2.97
N GLU A 416 -24.57 -4.27 3.31
CA GLU A 416 -25.68 -3.89 2.40
C GLU A 416 -25.34 -2.67 1.54
N GLN A 417 -24.28 -1.94 1.89
CA GLN A 417 -23.92 -0.71 1.19
C GLN A 417 -23.09 -1.01 -0.04
N ARG A 418 -23.31 -0.21 -1.10
CA ARG A 418 -22.51 -0.28 -2.32
C ARG A 418 -21.10 0.24 -2.04
N ILE A 419 -20.13 -0.66 -2.05
CA ILE A 419 -18.70 -0.33 -1.98
C ILE A 419 -18.21 0.04 -3.38
N ASN A 420 -17.69 1.25 -3.54
CA ASN A 420 -17.20 1.74 -4.84
C ASN A 420 -15.74 1.38 -5.07
N GLN A 421 -14.92 1.52 -4.04
CA GLN A 421 -13.51 1.13 -4.03
C GLN A 421 -13.19 0.44 -2.72
N CYS A 422 -12.25 -0.51 -2.77
CA CYS A 422 -11.83 -1.27 -1.61
C CYS A 422 -10.33 -1.55 -1.69
N VAL A 423 -9.64 -1.51 -0.55
CA VAL A 423 -8.29 -2.03 -0.41
C VAL A 423 -8.15 -2.77 0.92
N VAL A 424 -7.64 -3.99 0.83
CA VAL A 424 -7.15 -4.75 1.97
C VAL A 424 -5.69 -4.35 2.18
N VAL A 425 -5.41 -3.71 3.32
CA VAL A 425 -4.05 -3.29 3.65
C VAL A 425 -3.27 -4.49 4.19
N PRO A 426 -2.13 -4.85 3.61
CA PRO A 426 -1.23 -5.85 4.18
C PRO A 426 -0.60 -5.26 5.45
N VAL A 427 -0.85 -5.89 6.60
CA VAL A 427 -0.37 -5.38 7.90
C VAL A 427 0.79 -6.22 8.46
N ALA A 428 0.95 -7.47 8.03
CA ALA A 428 2.00 -8.36 8.56
C ALA A 428 3.28 -8.33 7.71
N ALA A 429 4.43 -8.28 8.41
CA ALA A 429 5.73 -8.69 7.87
C ALA A 429 5.99 -10.18 8.19
N PHE A 430 6.93 -10.80 7.47
CA PHE A 430 7.32 -12.19 7.71
C PHE A 430 7.78 -12.42 9.18
N GLU A 431 7.27 -13.48 9.82
CA GLU A 431 7.52 -13.85 11.23
C GLU A 431 6.96 -12.85 12.27
N GLU A 432 6.20 -11.83 11.86
CA GLU A 432 5.37 -11.03 12.75
C GLU A 432 3.94 -11.59 12.76
N PHE A 433 3.35 -11.70 13.94
CA PHE A 433 1.98 -12.21 14.09
C PHE A 433 0.96 -11.32 13.37
N CYS A 434 -0.02 -11.94 12.72
CA CYS A 434 -1.03 -11.24 11.92
C CYS A 434 -2.35 -11.13 12.68
N PHE A 435 -2.38 -10.28 13.70
CA PHE A 435 -3.59 -10.06 14.49
C PHE A 435 -4.29 -8.74 14.19
N GLN A 436 -3.87 -8.02 13.15
CA GLN A 436 -4.52 -6.79 12.73
C GLN A 436 -4.67 -6.75 11.21
N TYR A 437 -5.90 -6.67 10.71
CA TYR A 437 -6.19 -6.40 9.30
C TYR A 437 -6.95 -5.10 9.17
N THR A 438 -6.66 -4.33 8.12
CA THR A 438 -7.40 -3.09 7.85
C THR A 438 -7.95 -3.13 6.44
N ILE A 439 -9.27 -3.03 6.33
CA ILE A 439 -9.96 -2.82 5.05
C ILE A 439 -10.29 -1.33 4.98
N ARG A 440 -10.02 -0.71 3.83
CA ARG A 440 -10.44 0.67 3.56
C ARG A 440 -11.31 0.68 2.34
N PHE A 441 -12.37 1.47 2.38
CA PHE A 441 -13.33 1.51 1.30
C PHE A 441 -14.04 2.86 1.23
N THR A 442 -14.58 3.15 0.05
CA THR A 442 -15.48 4.29 -0.16
C THR A 442 -16.90 3.76 -0.37
N LEU A 443 -17.85 4.42 0.29
CA LEU A 443 -19.27 4.10 0.20
C LEU A 443 -19.94 4.94 -0.88
N GLY A 444 -20.98 4.39 -1.50
CA GLY A 444 -21.76 5.07 -2.54
C GLY A 444 -22.40 6.39 -2.11
N ASP A 445 -22.70 6.54 -0.82
CA ASP A 445 -23.27 7.76 -0.23
C ASP A 445 -22.22 8.78 0.23
N GLY A 446 -20.93 8.45 0.09
CA GLY A 446 -19.80 9.27 0.52
C GLY A 446 -19.62 9.39 2.04
N LYS A 447 -20.46 8.73 2.86
CA LYS A 447 -20.35 8.83 4.31
C LYS A 447 -19.17 8.04 4.83
N ARG A 448 -18.48 8.59 5.83
CA ARG A 448 -17.42 7.88 6.54
C ARG A 448 -18.01 6.97 7.60
N GLN A 449 -17.59 5.72 7.62
CA GLN A 449 -17.88 4.78 8.68
C GLN A 449 -16.58 4.10 9.09
N ASN A 450 -16.09 4.44 10.28
CA ASN A 450 -14.95 3.76 10.87
C ASN A 450 -15.49 2.74 11.88
N VAL A 451 -15.22 1.48 11.59
CA VAL A 451 -15.66 0.35 12.40
C VAL A 451 -14.42 -0.39 12.90
N LYS A 452 -14.39 -0.71 14.18
CA LYS A 452 -13.38 -1.60 14.76
C LYS A 452 -14.07 -2.81 15.35
N LEU A 453 -13.62 -3.99 14.98
CA LEU A 453 -13.98 -5.24 15.61
C LEU A 453 -12.78 -5.66 16.47
N LEU A 454 -12.97 -5.61 17.79
CA LEU A 454 -11.99 -6.04 18.78
C LEU A 454 -12.47 -7.35 19.40
N ALA A 455 -11.59 -8.34 19.52
CA ALA A 455 -11.85 -9.49 20.40
C ALA A 455 -10.94 -9.40 21.60
N ASP A 456 -11.50 -9.48 22.81
CA ASP A 456 -10.74 -9.49 24.05
C ASP A 456 -10.39 -10.92 24.52
N LYS A 457 -9.62 -11.02 25.60
CA LYS A 457 -9.14 -12.28 26.17
C LYS A 457 -10.25 -13.23 26.63
N ASP A 458 -11.43 -12.70 26.92
CA ASP A 458 -12.59 -13.48 27.34
C ASP A 458 -13.41 -13.98 26.14
N GLU A 459 -12.86 -13.81 24.93
CA GLU A 459 -13.51 -14.06 23.65
C GLU A 459 -14.76 -13.20 23.43
N GLU A 460 -14.87 -12.02 24.07
CA GLU A 460 -15.95 -11.09 23.79
C GLU A 460 -15.58 -10.20 22.59
N VAL A 461 -16.50 -10.10 21.63
CA VAL A 461 -16.30 -9.28 20.44
C VAL A 461 -16.99 -7.94 20.65
N THR A 462 -16.20 -6.88 20.71
CA THR A 462 -16.70 -5.51 20.78
C THR A 462 -16.69 -4.87 19.38
N LEU A 463 -17.87 -4.45 18.92
CA LEU A 463 -18.01 -3.61 17.72
C LEU A 463 -17.99 -2.14 18.12
N LEU A 464 -16.94 -1.42 17.77
CA LEU A 464 -16.83 0.02 17.98
C LEU A 464 -17.10 0.77 16.67
N ILE A 465 -18.17 1.56 16.63
CA ILE A 465 -18.47 2.46 15.51
C ILE A 465 -18.15 3.89 15.96
N ALA A 466 -17.18 4.53 15.31
CA ALA A 466 -16.54 5.76 15.80
C ALA A 466 -17.48 6.99 15.96
N GLU A 467 -18.71 6.94 15.45
CA GLU A 467 -19.67 8.07 15.49
C GLU A 467 -20.85 7.84 16.45
N LYS A 468 -20.98 6.64 17.02
CA LYS A 468 -21.95 6.32 18.06
C LYS A 468 -21.35 5.25 18.96
N VAL A 469 -21.04 5.61 20.21
CA VAL A 469 -21.10 4.63 21.30
C VAL A 469 -22.58 4.36 21.50
N GLN A 470 -23.18 3.59 20.58
CA GLN A 470 -24.48 3.04 20.83
C GLN A 470 -24.23 1.85 21.75
N ASP A 471 -24.77 1.92 22.97
CA ASP A 471 -25.09 0.77 23.85
C ASP A 471 -26.16 -0.15 23.19
N VAL A 472 -26.13 -0.26 21.87
CA VAL A 472 -26.79 -1.33 21.16
C VAL A 472 -25.68 -2.34 20.99
N ASP A 473 -25.68 -3.37 21.83
CA ASP A 473 -24.93 -4.60 21.58
C ASP A 473 -25.53 -5.26 20.32
N PRO A 474 -24.96 -5.16 19.10
CA PRO A 474 -24.98 -6.36 18.30
C PRO A 474 -24.10 -7.33 19.08
N LYS A 475 -24.71 -8.26 19.82
CA LYS A 475 -24.03 -9.43 20.38
C LYS A 475 -23.49 -10.26 19.22
N ILE A 476 -22.47 -9.78 18.54
CA ILE A 476 -21.68 -10.56 17.61
C ILE A 476 -20.95 -11.53 18.51
N SER A 477 -21.42 -12.78 18.55
CA SER A 477 -20.70 -13.80 19.30
C SER A 477 -19.37 -14.07 18.60
N ILE A 478 -18.30 -14.32 19.37
CA ILE A 478 -17.07 -14.91 18.81
C ILE A 478 -17.36 -16.18 18.00
N GLN A 479 -18.44 -16.91 18.31
CA GLN A 479 -18.87 -18.07 17.55
C GLN A 479 -19.30 -17.70 16.13
N ASP A 480 -19.92 -16.53 15.93
CA ASP A 480 -20.31 -16.06 14.60
C ASP A 480 -19.09 -15.60 13.80
N ILE A 481 -18.09 -15.01 14.46
CA ILE A 481 -16.78 -14.76 13.84
C ILE A 481 -16.09 -16.09 13.51
N LYS A 482 -16.05 -17.05 14.44
CA LYS A 482 -15.46 -18.39 14.23
C LYS A 482 -16.11 -19.10 13.03
N LYS A 483 -17.43 -19.01 12.84
CA LYS A 483 -18.13 -19.54 11.65
C LYS A 483 -17.75 -18.88 10.32
N ILE A 484 -17.17 -17.67 10.34
CA ILE A 484 -16.65 -17.03 9.11
C ILE A 484 -15.33 -17.67 8.70
N PHE A 485 -14.48 -18.00 9.67
CA PHE A 485 -13.16 -18.59 9.45
C PHE A 485 -13.22 -20.12 9.32
N VAL A 486 -14.24 -20.77 9.88
CA VAL A 486 -14.50 -22.21 9.78
C VAL A 486 -15.66 -22.43 8.81
N PRO A 487 -15.42 -22.87 7.56
CA PRO A 487 -16.52 -23.19 6.66
C PRO A 487 -17.41 -24.26 7.30
N LYS A 488 -18.74 -24.16 7.11
CA LYS A 488 -19.66 -25.23 7.50
C LYS A 488 -19.13 -26.52 6.89
N LEU A 489 -18.78 -27.51 7.72
CA LEU A 489 -18.77 -28.90 7.29
C LEU A 489 -20.09 -29.08 6.54
N ALA A 490 -20.02 -29.28 5.23
CA ALA A 490 -21.18 -29.74 4.51
C ALA A 490 -21.60 -30.99 5.28
N SER A 491 -22.74 -30.91 5.96
CA SER A 491 -23.38 -32.07 6.54
C SER A 491 -23.49 -33.03 5.39
N GLN A 492 -22.60 -34.02 5.38
CA GLN A 492 -22.68 -35.15 4.47
C GLN A 492 -24.01 -35.79 4.83
N HIS A 493 -25.06 -35.41 4.10
CA HIS A 493 -26.33 -36.06 4.17
C HIS A 493 -26.07 -37.51 3.77
N SER A 494 -26.19 -38.36 4.78
CA SER A 494 -26.45 -39.79 4.72
C SER A 494 -27.48 -40.16 3.66
#